data_AF-A0A6V8KYF6-F1
#
_entry.id   AF-A0A6V8KYF6-F1
#
_cell.length_a   1.000
_cell.length_b   1.000
_cell.length_c   1.000
_cell.angle_alpha   90.00
_cell.angle_beta   90.00
_cell.angle_gamma   90.00
#
_symmetry.space_group_name_H-M   'P 1'
#
loop_
_entity.id
_entity.type
_entity.pdbx_description
1 polymer ?
#
loop_
_entity_poly.entity_id
_entity_poly.type
_entity_poly.pdbx_seq_one_letter_code
_entity_poly.pdbx_strand_id
1 'polypeptide(L)' 'MHLQKLEAAGLIVGSLELSEDGKAMKYFEVTDFDVHLTAAALAEAAKTLSKERS' A
#
# COMPACT_ATOMS: atom_id res chain seq x y z
N MET A 1 11.10 -0.45 -9.45
CA MET A 1 11.04 1.03 -9.33
C MET A 1 9.74 1.61 -8.75
N HIS A 2 8.60 0.88 -8.69
CA HIS A 2 7.46 1.27 -7.83
C HIS A 2 7.53 0.58 -6.45
N LEU A 3 7.76 -0.74 -6.42
CA LEU A 3 7.86 -1.52 -5.19
C LEU A 3 9.02 -1.09 -4.27
N GLN A 4 10.20 -0.76 -4.81
CA GLN A 4 11.32 -0.26 -4.01
C GLN A 4 10.99 1.02 -3.22
N LYS A 5 10.14 1.90 -3.76
CA LYS A 5 9.71 3.12 -3.04
C LYS A 5 8.73 2.79 -1.93
N LEU A 6 7.82 1.84 -2.17
CA LEU A 6 6.88 1.34 -1.15
C LEU A 6 7.62 0.61 -0.03
N GLU A 7 8.63 -0.20 -0.38
CA GLU A 7 9.50 -0.91 0.56
C GLU A 7 10.32 0.09 1.39
N ALA A 8 10.90 1.12 0.77
CA ALA A 8 11.60 2.19 1.48
C ALA A 8 10.67 3.05 2.37
N ALA A 9 9.39 3.19 2.00
CA ALA A 9 8.37 3.86 2.80
C ALA A 9 7.80 2.96 3.91
N GLY A 10 8.21 1.70 4.00
CA GLY A 10 7.74 0.75 5.00
C GLY A 10 6.30 0.27 4.78
N LEU A 11 5.74 0.44 3.57
CA LEU A 11 4.38 0.02 3.21
C LEU A 11 4.31 -1.44 2.72
N ILE A 12 5.46 -2.01 2.34
CA ILE A 12 5.59 -3.41 1.95
C ILE A 12 6.92 -3.96 2.46
N VAL A 13 7.01 -5.27 2.59
CA VAL A 13 8.25 -6.02 2.85
C VAL A 13 8.50 -7.00 1.71
N GLY A 14 9.76 -7.15 1.30
CA GLY A 14 10.16 -8.10 0.27
C GLY A 14 10.93 -9.31 0.82
N SER A 15 10.51 -10.53 0.49
CA SER A 15 11.21 -11.79 0.77
C SER A 15 11.79 -12.39 -0.52
N LEU A 16 12.92 -13.10 -0.42
CA LEU A 16 13.38 -13.96 -1.49
C LEU A 16 12.88 -15.37 -1.23
N GLU A 17 12.17 -15.94 -2.20
CA GLU A 17 11.61 -17.28 -2.12
C GLU A 17 11.96 -18.07 -3.36
N LEU A 18 12.02 -19.39 -3.22
CA LEU A 18 12.21 -20.29 -4.35
C LEU A 18 10.84 -20.71 -4.88
N SER A 19 10.56 -20.47 -6.16
CA SER A 19 9.36 -21.00 -6.80
C SER A 19 9.46 -22.51 -7.01
N GLU A 20 8.34 -23.16 -7.30
CA GLU A 20 8.26 -24.61 -7.53
C GLU A 20 9.17 -25.10 -8.69
N ASP A 21 9.50 -24.20 -9.62
CA ASP A 21 10.43 -24.46 -10.73
C ASP A 21 11.91 -24.18 -10.39
N GLY A 22 12.21 -23.88 -9.12
CA GLY A 22 13.56 -23.68 -8.61
C GLY A 22 14.14 -22.28 -8.84
N LYS A 23 13.34 -21.31 -9.32
CA LYS A 23 13.82 -19.94 -9.52
C LYS A 23 13.74 -19.13 -8.23
N ALA A 24 14.77 -18.32 -8.00
CA ALA A 24 14.71 -17.31 -6.94
C ALA A 24 13.83 -16.15 -7.41
N MET A 25 12.76 -15.89 -6.68
CA MET A 25 11.77 -14.85 -6.94
C MET A 25 11.69 -13.93 -5.72
N LYS A 26 11.47 -12.63 -5.96
CA LYS A 26 11.21 -11.67 -4.87
C LYS A 26 9.70 -11.54 -4.69
N TYR A 27 9.19 -12.01 -3.56
CA TYR A 27 7.81 -11.84 -3.13
C TYR A 27 7.68 -10.59 -2.28
N PHE A 28 6.51 -9.95 -2.32
CA PHE A 28 6.24 -8.73 -1.57
C PHE A 28 4.90 -8.84 -0.86
N GLU A 29 4.87 -8.46 0.40
CA GLU A 29 3.69 -8.44 1.24
C GLU A 29 3.45 -7.03 1.77
N VAL A 30 2.17 -6.68 1.97
CA VAL A 30 1.78 -5.40 2.56
C VAL A 30 2.03 -5.46 4.06
N THR A 31 2.59 -4.40 4.60
CA THR A 31 2.79 -4.23 6.05
C THR A 31 1.58 -3.55 6.66
N ASP A 32 1.44 -3.65 7.98
CA ASP A 32 0.46 -2.85 8.71
C ASP A 32 0.81 -1.37 8.57
N PHE A 33 -0.15 -0.57 8.10
CA PHE A 33 -0.07 0.88 8.07
C PHE A 33 -1.43 1.49 8.40
N ASP A 34 -1.41 2.68 8.98
CA ASP A 34 -2.61 3.44 9.30
C ASP A 34 -2.64 4.78 8.54
N VAL A 35 -3.85 5.29 8.34
CA VAL A 35 -4.07 6.65 7.86
C VAL A 35 -4.38 7.53 9.05
N HIS A 36 -3.48 8.44 9.37
CA HIS A 36 -3.71 9.40 10.43
C HIS A 36 -4.77 10.43 10.02
N LEU A 37 -5.95 10.34 10.62
CA LEU A 37 -7.04 11.26 10.35
C LEU A 37 -6.85 12.57 11.11
N THR A 38 -6.83 13.67 10.36
CA THR A 38 -6.86 15.04 10.89
C THR A 38 -8.10 15.75 10.37
N ALA A 39 -8.52 16.82 11.04
CA ALA A 39 -9.63 17.64 10.56
C ALA A 39 -9.38 18.17 9.14
N ALA A 40 -8.14 18.54 8.81
CA ALA A 40 -7.76 18.97 7.47
C ALA A 40 -7.85 17.83 6.45
N ALA A 41 -7.32 16.65 6.75
CA ALA A 41 -7.41 15.49 5.86
C ALA A 41 -8.86 15.06 5.61
N LEU A 42 -9.71 15.11 6.64
CA LEU A 42 -11.16 14.86 6.52
C LEU A 42 -11.86 15.91 5.65
N ALA A 43 -11.54 17.19 5.84
CA ALA A 43 -12.12 18.26 5.04
C ALA A 43 -11.76 18.14 3.55
N GLU A 44 -10.54 17.70 3.22
CA GLU A 44 -10.14 17.40 1.85
C GLU A 44 -10.87 16.17 1.29
N ALA A 45 -10.93 15.07 2.04
CA ALA A 45 -11.64 13.86 1.62
C ALA A 45 -13.13 14.11 1.40
N ALA A 46 -13.76 14.97 2.21
CA ALA A 46 -15.17 15.31 2.06
C ALA A 46 -15.50 15.94 0.70
N LYS A 47 -14.55 16.61 0.04
CA LYS A 47 -14.74 17.20 -1.29
C LYS A 47 -14.92 16.15 -2.39
N THR A 48 -14.44 14.92 -2.18
CA THR A 48 -14.53 13.84 -3.17
C THR A 48 -15.84 13.05 -3.06
N LEU A 49 -16.67 13.33 -2.05
CA LEU A 49 -17.97 12.69 -1.88
C LEU A 49 -18.92 13.16 -2.98
N SER A 50 -19.30 12.25 -3.89
CA SER A 50 -20.46 12.44 -4.75
C SER A 50 -21.69 11.84 -4.06
N LYS A 51 -22.87 12.45 -4.25
CA LYS A 51 -24.11 11.81 -3.83
C LYS A 51 -24.33 10.59 -4.71
N GLU A 52 -24.11 9.40 -4.14
CA GLU A 52 -24.57 8.17 -4.76
C GLU A 52 -26.11 8.24 -4.82
N ARG A 53 -26.64 8.08 -6.03
CA ARG A 53 -28.07 8.27 -6.31
C ARG A 53 -28.81 7.01 -5.85
N SER A 54 -29.34 7.03 -4.63
CA SER A 54 -30.35 6.07 -4.18
C SER A 54 -31.73 6.42 -4.72
#